data_AF-A0A954K935-F1
#
_entry.id   AF-A0A954K935-F1
#
_cell.length_a   1.000
_cell.length_b   1.000
_cell.length_c   1.000
_cell.angle_alpha   90.00
_cell.angle_beta   90.00
_cell.angle_gamma   90.00
#
_symmetry.space_group_name_H-M   'P 1'
#
loop_
_entity.id
_entity.type
_entity.pdbx_description
1 polymer ?
#
loop_
_entity_poly.entity_id
_entity_poly.type
_entity_poly.pdbx_seq_one_letter_code
_entity_poly.pdbx_strand_id
1 'polypeptide(L)'
;MSRLVRLILVLLLLISIPGTAYVWMMPVEYFQVWMIERANPDQYSQFAAHEQGQALTVLLRILLPLLALVTIAGFVFYQRVVQLANHSWQILKQLTSLPQPGRTCLFRFLLISWFVLALVHFTKGVNRRIEDWPWYHFDSGSNIMPNISDSNRDVIRFVQQATEKDARILVLSDQKLFFLSYYLLPRKLFHPLHPESEFVIPKEFQQRQLKAYRLPDLEAEYLEQTPPDYILEYFEGEDYLEKARLREDPRWLEYMQSLYGPDYEPTYNVRLRKYQKPASPPEAAPQKQGAKP
;
A
#
# COMPACT_ATOMS: atom_id res chain seq x y z
N MET A 1 -20.85 24.85 -29.86
CA MET A 1 -19.59 24.08 -29.75
C MET A 1 -18.35 24.96 -29.90
N SER A 2 -18.20 25.72 -30.98
CA SER A 2 -17.06 26.65 -31.19
C SER A 2 -16.77 27.57 -29.98
N ARG A 3 -17.76 28.32 -29.47
CA ARG A 3 -17.56 29.19 -28.28
C ARG A 3 -17.08 28.44 -27.02
N LEU A 4 -17.56 27.22 -26.80
CA LEU A 4 -17.18 26.39 -25.65
C LEU A 4 -15.76 25.85 -25.79
N VAL A 5 -15.39 25.35 -26.99
CA VAL A 5 -14.02 24.91 -27.28
C VAL A 5 -13.03 26.07 -27.12
N ARG A 6 -13.40 27.27 -27.61
CA ARG A 6 -12.58 28.48 -27.42
C ARG A 6 -12.41 28.82 -25.95
N LEU A 7 -13.48 28.79 -25.16
CA LEU A 7 -13.42 29.09 -23.73
C LEU A 7 -12.53 28.09 -22.97
N ILE A 8 -12.66 26.79 -23.27
CA ILE A 8 -11.79 25.75 -22.69
C ILE A 8 -10.32 25.99 -23.05
N LEU A 9 -10.02 26.24 -24.33
CA LEU A 9 -8.64 26.49 -24.77
C LEU A 9 -8.05 27.74 -24.13
N VAL A 10 -8.85 28.81 -23.97
CA VAL A 10 -8.41 30.03 -23.28
C VAL A 10 -8.12 29.76 -21.80
N LEU A 11 -9.00 29.04 -21.10
CA LEU A 11 -8.77 28.65 -19.70
C LEU A 11 -7.51 27.78 -19.55
N LEU A 12 -7.34 26.80 -20.43
CA LEU A 12 -6.15 25.95 -20.44
C LEU A 12 -4.88 26.75 -20.72
N LEU A 13 -4.92 27.75 -21.60
CA LEU A 13 -3.78 28.65 -21.87
C LEU A 13 -3.42 29.48 -20.63
N LEU A 14 -4.44 30.05 -19.97
CA LEU A 14 -4.27 30.86 -18.77
C LEU A 14 -3.75 30.05 -17.57
N ILE A 15 -3.95 28.74 -17.55
CA ILE A 15 -3.41 27.87 -16.50
C ILE A 15 -2.04 27.31 -16.89
N SER A 16 -1.90 26.78 -18.11
CA SER A 16 -0.72 26.03 -18.53
C SER A 16 0.52 26.90 -18.77
N ILE A 17 0.38 28.09 -19.36
CA ILE A 17 1.53 28.98 -19.60
C ILE A 17 2.06 29.56 -18.28
N PRO A 18 1.24 30.23 -17.44
CA PRO A 18 1.71 30.72 -16.14
C PRO A 18 2.12 29.58 -15.22
N GLY A 19 1.41 28.45 -15.24
CA GLY A 19 1.77 27.26 -14.46
C GLY A 19 3.14 26.69 -14.84
N THR A 20 3.43 26.62 -16.15
CA THR A 20 4.77 26.21 -16.62
C THR A 20 5.85 27.15 -16.12
N ALA A 21 5.65 28.46 -16.26
CA ALA A 21 6.60 29.45 -15.77
C ALA A 21 6.78 29.33 -14.25
N TYR A 22 5.69 29.23 -13.49
CA TYR A 22 5.70 29.09 -12.04
C TYR A 22 6.50 27.87 -11.59
N VAL A 23 6.19 26.69 -12.12
CA VAL A 23 6.83 25.43 -11.69
C VAL A 23 8.31 25.34 -12.09
N TRP A 24 8.73 26.06 -13.13
CA TRP A 24 10.14 26.14 -13.53
C TRP A 24 10.92 27.25 -12.82
N MET A 25 10.28 28.35 -12.45
CA MET A 25 10.91 29.45 -11.70
C MET A 25 11.03 29.15 -10.21
N MET A 26 10.12 28.34 -9.66
CA MET A 26 10.16 27.98 -8.24
C MET A 26 11.20 26.87 -7.99
N PRO A 27 12.03 27.01 -6.95
CA PRO A 27 12.97 25.97 -6.54
C PRO A 27 12.21 24.70 -6.10
N VAL A 28 12.85 23.54 -6.24
CA VAL A 28 12.22 22.25 -5.86
C VAL A 28 11.93 22.24 -4.35
N GLU A 29 12.82 22.87 -3.59
CA GLU A 29 12.78 23.08 -2.15
C GLU A 29 11.48 23.77 -1.71
N TYR A 30 10.90 24.65 -2.52
CA TYR A 30 9.62 25.27 -2.20
C TYR A 30 8.49 24.23 -2.10
N PHE A 31 8.44 23.29 -3.05
CA PHE A 31 7.42 22.24 -3.06
C PHE A 31 7.69 21.18 -2.00
N GLN A 32 8.97 20.89 -1.71
CA GLN A 32 9.36 20.00 -0.62
C GLN A 32 8.92 20.58 0.73
N VAL A 33 9.24 21.85 1.01
CA VAL A 33 8.81 22.55 2.24
C VAL A 33 7.29 22.58 2.34
N TRP A 34 6.59 22.91 1.24
CA TRP A 34 5.13 22.91 1.19
C TRP A 34 4.51 21.54 1.55
N MET A 35 5.13 20.44 1.11
CA MET A 35 4.69 19.09 1.48
C MET A 35 5.03 18.76 2.93
N ILE A 36 6.24 19.09 3.40
CA ILE A 36 6.70 18.83 4.77
C ILE A 36 5.82 19.55 5.80
N GLU A 37 5.44 20.80 5.55
CA GLU A 37 4.56 21.58 6.43
C GLU A 37 3.17 20.94 6.64
N ARG A 38 2.76 20.04 5.75
CA ARG A 38 1.47 19.32 5.80
C ARG A 38 1.61 17.88 6.28
N ALA A 39 2.84 17.42 6.47
CA ALA A 39 3.14 16.08 6.91
C ALA A 39 3.12 15.99 8.44
N ASN A 40 2.99 14.77 8.95
CA ASN A 40 3.19 14.52 10.37
C ASN A 40 4.63 14.87 10.78
N PRO A 41 4.84 15.31 12.04
CA PRO A 41 6.14 15.77 12.50
C PRO A 41 7.17 14.64 12.66
N ASP A 42 6.81 13.38 12.48
CA ASP A 42 7.75 12.27 12.58
C ASP A 42 8.75 12.27 11.40
N GLN A 43 9.96 11.76 11.67
CA GLN A 43 11.08 11.81 10.73
C GLN A 43 10.77 11.09 9.40
N TYR A 44 9.93 10.05 9.42
CA TYR A 44 9.59 9.27 8.24
C TYR A 44 8.56 9.98 7.36
N SER A 45 7.52 10.56 7.95
CA SER A 45 6.53 11.35 7.22
C SER A 45 7.14 12.62 6.64
N GLN A 46 8.03 13.29 7.37
CA GLN A 46 8.75 14.46 6.83
C GLN A 46 9.64 14.08 5.64
N PHE A 47 10.35 12.95 5.72
CA PHE A 47 11.13 12.43 4.61
C PHE A 47 10.25 12.02 3.41
N ALA A 48 9.15 11.30 3.66
CA ALA A 48 8.22 10.91 2.60
C ALA A 48 7.62 12.14 1.91
N ALA A 49 7.27 13.18 2.68
CA ALA A 49 6.73 14.42 2.16
C ALA A 49 7.77 15.22 1.35
N HIS A 50 9.03 15.25 1.79
CA HIS A 50 10.15 15.81 1.02
C HIS A 50 10.23 15.16 -0.37
N GLU A 51 10.30 13.83 -0.40
CA GLU A 51 10.44 13.07 -1.64
C GLU A 51 9.18 13.17 -2.54
N GLN A 52 7.98 13.19 -1.95
CA GLN A 52 6.74 13.43 -2.68
C GLN A 52 6.73 14.83 -3.32
N GLY A 53 7.23 15.85 -2.61
CA GLY A 53 7.37 17.20 -3.14
C GLY A 53 8.31 17.25 -4.35
N GLN A 54 9.41 16.50 -4.32
CA GLN A 54 10.31 16.35 -5.46
C GLN A 54 9.62 15.66 -6.64
N ALA A 55 8.94 14.53 -6.39
CA ALA A 55 8.20 13.78 -7.41
C ALA A 55 7.14 14.64 -8.10
N LEU A 56 6.35 15.36 -7.30
CA LEU A 56 5.31 16.26 -7.77
C LEU A 56 5.91 17.37 -8.63
N THR A 57 7.03 17.95 -8.22
CA THR A 57 7.71 19.01 -8.98
C THR A 57 8.17 18.50 -10.34
N VAL A 58 8.82 17.33 -10.39
CA VAL A 58 9.26 16.71 -11.66
C VAL A 58 8.06 16.43 -12.56
N LEU A 59 6.99 15.85 -12.01
CA LEU A 59 5.78 15.55 -12.76
C LEU A 59 5.15 16.82 -13.34
N LEU A 60 4.98 17.87 -12.53
CA LEU A 60 4.43 19.14 -12.97
C LEU A 60 5.31 19.83 -14.02
N ARG A 61 6.65 19.75 -13.87
CA ARG A 61 7.62 20.28 -14.86
C ARG A 61 7.53 19.58 -16.21
N ILE A 62 6.96 18.38 -16.30
CA ILE A 62 6.73 17.68 -17.56
C ILE A 62 5.31 17.94 -18.07
N LEU A 63 4.30 17.78 -17.21
CA LEU A 63 2.89 17.85 -17.60
C LEU A 63 2.46 19.26 -18.00
N LEU A 64 2.92 20.30 -17.30
CA LEU A 64 2.50 21.68 -17.61
C LEU A 64 3.06 22.18 -18.95
N PRO A 65 4.34 21.97 -19.31
CA PRO A 65 4.82 22.29 -20.65
C PRO A 65 4.12 21.48 -21.74
N LEU A 66 3.89 20.18 -21.54
CA LEU A 66 3.16 19.37 -22.51
C LEU A 66 1.73 19.90 -22.71
N LEU A 67 1.04 20.24 -21.62
CA LEU A 67 -0.28 20.85 -21.68
C LEU A 67 -0.25 22.21 -22.40
N ALA A 68 0.77 23.05 -22.13
CA ALA A 68 0.94 24.33 -22.80
C ALA A 68 1.16 24.15 -24.31
N LEU A 69 2.04 23.22 -24.72
CA LEU A 69 2.29 22.90 -26.12
C LEU A 69 1.02 22.41 -26.82
N VAL A 70 0.29 21.47 -26.20
CA VAL A 70 -0.98 20.95 -26.74
C VAL A 70 -2.02 22.07 -26.86
N THR A 71 -2.11 22.96 -25.87
CA THR A 71 -3.09 24.05 -25.88
C THR A 71 -2.75 25.12 -26.92
N ILE A 72 -1.47 25.50 -27.04
CA ILE A 72 -1.00 26.43 -28.07
C ILE A 72 -1.25 25.84 -29.45
N ALA A 73 -0.88 24.58 -29.68
CA ALA A 73 -1.17 23.88 -30.93
C ALA A 73 -2.67 23.85 -31.21
N GLY A 74 -3.49 23.58 -30.19
CA GLY A 74 -4.96 23.62 -30.28
C GLY A 74 -5.50 25.01 -30.67
N PHE A 75 -4.85 26.08 -30.22
CA PHE A 75 -5.22 27.45 -30.56
C PHE A 75 -4.77 27.84 -31.98
N VAL A 76 -3.55 27.46 -32.38
CA VAL A 76 -3.02 27.68 -33.74
C VAL A 76 -3.87 26.93 -34.77
N PHE A 77 -4.23 25.68 -34.48
CA PHE A 77 -5.07 24.85 -35.35
C PHE A 77 -6.55 24.88 -34.96
N TYR A 78 -7.02 25.97 -34.35
CA TYR A 78 -8.37 26.08 -33.77
C TYR A 78 -9.49 25.64 -34.71
N GLN A 79 -9.47 26.08 -35.97
CA GLN A 79 -10.49 25.70 -36.94
C GLN A 79 -10.54 24.18 -37.18
N ARG A 80 -9.36 23.54 -37.28
CA ARG A 80 -9.26 22.08 -37.43
C ARG A 80 -9.72 21.35 -36.18
N VAL A 81 -9.38 21.87 -34.99
CA VAL A 81 -9.83 21.30 -33.71
C VAL A 81 -11.35 21.40 -33.56
N VAL A 82 -11.96 22.54 -33.91
CA VAL A 82 -13.41 22.69 -33.86
C VAL A 82 -14.10 21.78 -34.88
N GLN A 83 -13.56 21.67 -36.09
CA GLN A 83 -14.07 20.74 -37.11
C GLN A 83 -13.98 19.28 -36.65
N LEU A 84 -12.82 18.87 -36.11
CA LEU A 84 -12.60 17.54 -35.55
C LEU A 84 -13.57 17.27 -34.40
N ALA A 85 -13.67 18.19 -33.43
CA ALA A 85 -14.58 18.05 -32.31
C ALA A 85 -16.03 17.90 -32.80
N ASN A 86 -16.48 18.76 -33.72
CA ASN A 86 -17.82 18.69 -34.31
C ASN A 86 -18.04 17.36 -35.00
N HIS A 87 -17.06 16.89 -35.79
CA HIS A 87 -17.14 15.62 -36.50
C HIS A 87 -17.22 14.43 -35.54
N SER A 88 -16.33 14.36 -34.55
CA SER A 88 -16.35 13.33 -33.50
C SER A 88 -17.65 13.35 -32.71
N TRP A 89 -18.21 14.52 -32.42
CA TRP A 89 -19.50 14.64 -31.74
C TRP A 89 -20.66 14.14 -32.59
N GLN A 90 -20.66 14.41 -33.90
CA GLN A 90 -21.67 13.88 -34.81
C GLN A 90 -21.56 12.35 -34.95
N ILE A 91 -20.34 11.83 -35.09
CA ILE A 91 -20.09 10.37 -35.10
C ILE A 91 -20.57 9.74 -33.80
N LEU A 92 -20.20 10.31 -32.64
CA LEU A 92 -20.62 9.79 -31.34
C LEU A 92 -22.15 9.81 -31.22
N LYS A 93 -22.81 10.88 -31.68
CA LYS A 93 -24.27 10.96 -31.71
C LYS A 93 -24.90 9.85 -32.55
N GLN A 94 -24.35 9.59 -33.73
CA GLN A 94 -24.83 8.54 -34.65
C GLN A 94 -24.59 7.13 -34.09
N LEU A 95 -23.39 6.87 -33.55
CA LEU A 95 -23.04 5.57 -32.97
C LEU A 95 -23.81 5.27 -31.68
N THR A 96 -24.19 6.31 -30.93
CA THR A 96 -24.94 6.15 -29.67
C THR A 96 -26.45 6.25 -29.83
N SER A 97 -26.97 6.68 -30.99
CA SER A 97 -28.40 6.76 -31.25
C SER A 97 -28.98 5.38 -31.51
N LEU A 98 -29.67 4.84 -30.52
CA LEU A 98 -30.45 3.62 -30.60
C LEU A 98 -31.90 3.94 -31.02
N PRO A 99 -32.64 2.97 -31.59
CA PRO A 99 -34.01 3.17 -32.09
C PRO A 99 -34.99 3.69 -31.02
N GLN A 100 -34.70 3.46 -29.74
CA GLN A 100 -35.49 3.92 -28.62
C GLN A 100 -34.76 5.06 -27.88
N PRO A 101 -35.43 6.22 -27.64
CA PRO A 101 -34.80 7.38 -27.01
C PRO A 101 -34.35 7.10 -25.57
N GLY A 102 -35.08 6.27 -24.82
CA GLY A 102 -34.70 5.86 -23.47
C GLY A 102 -33.39 5.06 -23.43
N ARG A 103 -33.19 4.14 -24.38
CA ARG A 103 -31.95 3.34 -24.48
C ARG A 103 -30.75 4.18 -24.90
N THR A 104 -30.97 5.14 -25.81
CA THR A 104 -29.95 6.14 -26.20
C THR A 104 -29.49 6.98 -25.02
N CYS A 105 -30.43 7.46 -24.20
CA CYS A 105 -30.12 8.27 -23.02
C CYS A 105 -29.33 7.45 -21.98
N LEU A 106 -29.79 6.23 -21.68
CA LEU A 106 -29.12 5.33 -20.75
C LEU A 106 -27.70 4.99 -21.21
N PHE A 107 -27.52 4.64 -22.48
CA PHE A 107 -26.20 4.30 -23.03
C PHE A 107 -25.22 5.48 -22.93
N ARG A 108 -25.66 6.70 -23.25
CA ARG A 108 -24.84 7.91 -23.10
C ARG A 108 -24.47 8.18 -21.64
N PHE A 109 -25.42 7.97 -20.72
CA PHE A 109 -25.13 8.09 -19.29
C PHE A 109 -24.08 7.07 -18.83
N LEU A 110 -24.22 5.80 -19.22
CA LEU A 110 -23.25 4.76 -18.90
C LEU A 110 -21.85 5.08 -19.45
N LEU A 111 -21.77 5.61 -20.68
CA LEU A 111 -20.51 6.00 -21.30
C LEU A 111 -19.85 7.18 -20.56
N ILE A 112 -20.63 8.17 -20.15
CA ILE A 112 -20.14 9.28 -19.31
C ILE A 112 -19.63 8.74 -17.97
N SER A 113 -20.40 7.89 -17.30
CA SER A 113 -20.02 7.27 -16.03
C SER A 113 -18.73 6.45 -16.16
N TRP A 114 -18.56 5.72 -17.27
CA TRP A 114 -17.34 4.97 -17.55
C TRP A 114 -16.13 5.90 -17.70
N PHE A 115 -16.26 7.02 -18.43
CA PHE A 115 -15.19 8.01 -18.55
C PHE A 115 -14.83 8.66 -17.20
N VAL A 116 -15.85 8.98 -16.38
CA VAL A 116 -15.63 9.54 -15.05
C VAL A 116 -14.89 8.54 -14.16
N LEU A 117 -15.29 7.27 -14.16
CA LEU A 117 -14.60 6.21 -13.43
C LEU A 117 -13.15 6.06 -13.89
N ALA A 118 -12.91 6.02 -15.21
CA ALA A 118 -11.57 5.94 -15.76
C ALA A 118 -10.67 7.11 -15.29
N LEU A 119 -11.20 8.34 -15.29
CA LEU A 119 -10.48 9.52 -14.80
C LEU A 119 -10.17 9.43 -13.30
N VAL A 120 -11.14 8.99 -12.48
CA VAL A 120 -10.93 8.80 -11.04
C VAL A 120 -9.85 7.74 -10.78
N HIS A 121 -9.90 6.60 -11.47
CA HIS A 121 -8.90 5.55 -11.33
C HIS A 121 -7.51 5.99 -11.81
N PHE A 122 -7.43 6.73 -12.92
CA PHE A 122 -6.17 7.29 -13.39
C PHE A 122 -5.57 8.25 -12.35
N THR A 123 -6.39 9.16 -11.81
CA THR A 123 -5.95 10.15 -10.81
C THR A 123 -5.49 9.46 -9.53
N LYS A 124 -6.24 8.47 -9.04
CA LYS A 124 -5.83 7.64 -7.90
C LYS A 124 -4.52 6.89 -8.17
N GLY A 125 -4.34 6.36 -9.37
CA GLY A 125 -3.11 5.68 -9.78
C GLY A 125 -1.90 6.60 -9.79
N VAL A 126 -2.03 7.82 -10.32
CA VAL A 126 -0.97 8.84 -10.27
C VAL A 126 -0.66 9.23 -8.83
N ASN A 127 -1.69 9.47 -8.00
CA ASN A 127 -1.49 9.81 -6.59
C ASN A 127 -0.74 8.71 -5.85
N ARG A 128 -1.12 7.44 -6.06
CA ARG A 128 -0.42 6.28 -5.47
C ARG A 128 1.05 6.23 -5.90
N ARG A 129 1.35 6.56 -7.15
CA ARG A 129 2.75 6.61 -7.65
C ARG A 129 3.57 7.73 -7.02
N ILE A 130 2.95 8.87 -6.72
CA ILE A 130 3.60 9.95 -5.96
C ILE A 130 3.81 9.51 -4.52
N GLU A 131 2.79 8.93 -3.86
CA GLU A 131 2.89 8.37 -2.51
C GLU A 131 4.02 7.35 -2.38
N ASP A 132 4.17 6.50 -3.40
CA ASP A 132 5.19 5.46 -3.43
C ASP A 132 6.60 5.97 -3.84
N TRP A 133 6.72 7.18 -4.41
CA TRP A 133 7.97 7.75 -4.92
C TRP A 133 9.14 7.78 -3.93
N PRO A 134 8.96 8.16 -2.64
CA PRO A 134 10.05 8.17 -1.66
C PRO A 134 10.78 6.84 -1.56
N TRP A 135 10.05 5.75 -1.84
CA TRP A 135 10.55 4.39 -1.75
C TRP A 135 11.17 3.91 -3.06
N TYR A 136 10.79 4.50 -4.20
CA TYR A 136 11.41 4.26 -5.50
C TYR A 136 12.70 5.05 -5.71
N HIS A 137 12.87 6.21 -5.06
CA HIS A 137 14.05 7.06 -5.23
C HIS A 137 15.30 6.52 -4.49
N PHE A 138 15.12 5.70 -3.45
CA PHE A 138 16.20 5.34 -2.52
C PHE A 138 16.89 3.99 -2.77
N ASP A 139 16.36 3.07 -3.57
CA ASP A 139 17.02 1.78 -3.79
C ASP A 139 16.69 1.16 -5.16
N SER A 140 17.60 0.39 -5.76
CA SER A 140 17.28 -0.39 -6.96
C SER A 140 16.62 -1.72 -6.58
N GLY A 141 15.42 -2.00 -7.11
CA GLY A 141 14.82 -3.30 -7.46
C GLY A 141 14.77 -4.46 -6.44
N SER A 142 15.86 -4.79 -5.75
CA SER A 142 15.99 -5.92 -4.83
C SER A 142 15.79 -5.56 -3.35
N ASN A 143 15.94 -4.28 -2.99
CA ASN A 143 15.72 -3.77 -1.63
C ASN A 143 14.38 -3.00 -1.49
N ILE A 144 13.74 -2.65 -2.61
CA ILE A 144 12.44 -1.99 -2.60
C ILE A 144 11.35 -3.03 -2.33
N MET A 145 10.37 -2.59 -1.55
CA MET A 145 9.09 -3.22 -1.24
C MET A 145 7.96 -2.67 -2.15
N PRO A 146 7.95 -2.87 -3.49
CA PRO A 146 6.96 -2.23 -4.35
C PRO A 146 5.58 -2.87 -4.12
N ASN A 147 4.51 -2.06 -4.16
CA ASN A 147 3.12 -2.48 -3.98
C ASN A 147 2.77 -3.09 -2.62
N ILE A 148 3.46 -2.67 -1.55
CA ILE A 148 3.15 -3.12 -0.19
C ILE A 148 2.20 -2.14 0.50
N SER A 149 1.13 -2.65 1.12
CA SER A 149 0.22 -1.86 1.96
C SER A 149 0.97 -1.25 3.14
N ASP A 150 0.57 -0.04 3.56
CA ASP A 150 1.24 0.65 4.67
C ASP A 150 1.26 -0.19 5.95
N SER A 151 0.16 -0.93 6.20
CA SER A 151 0.05 -1.91 7.29
C SER A 151 1.16 -2.97 7.28
N ASN A 152 1.43 -3.56 6.12
CA ASN A 152 2.47 -4.56 5.96
C ASN A 152 3.88 -3.95 6.18
N ARG A 153 4.09 -2.69 5.76
CA ARG A 153 5.37 -2.00 5.97
C ARG A 153 5.62 -1.77 7.47
N ASP A 154 4.58 -1.33 8.18
CA ASP A 154 4.66 -1.08 9.61
C ASP A 154 4.94 -2.36 10.39
N VAL A 155 4.27 -3.47 10.03
CA VAL A 155 4.54 -4.78 10.64
C VAL A 155 5.96 -5.24 10.36
N ILE A 156 6.44 -5.12 9.12
CA ILE A 156 7.82 -5.52 8.78
C ILE A 156 8.81 -4.74 9.64
N ARG A 157 8.68 -3.43 9.71
CA ARG A 157 9.57 -2.56 10.50
C ARG A 157 9.50 -2.88 11.99
N PHE A 158 8.29 -3.01 12.53
CA PHE A 158 8.10 -3.39 13.93
C PHE A 158 8.77 -4.72 14.26
N VAL A 159 8.55 -5.76 13.44
CA VAL A 159 9.17 -7.07 13.65
C VAL A 159 10.70 -6.98 13.53
N GLN A 160 11.21 -6.20 12.58
CA GLN A 160 12.65 -5.97 12.43
C GLN A 160 13.28 -5.29 13.66
N GLN A 161 12.57 -4.38 14.30
CA GLN A 161 13.02 -3.69 15.52
C GLN A 161 12.86 -4.55 16.77
N ALA A 162 11.80 -5.35 16.83
CA ALA A 162 11.41 -6.09 18.02
C ALA A 162 12.01 -7.51 18.15
N THR A 163 12.73 -7.98 17.13
CA THR A 163 13.31 -9.35 17.10
C THR A 163 14.76 -9.36 16.63
N GLU A 164 15.52 -10.37 17.06
CA GLU A 164 16.88 -10.63 16.58
C GLU A 164 16.90 -11.00 15.07
N LYS A 165 18.04 -10.81 14.39
CA LYS A 165 18.14 -11.02 12.93
C LYS A 165 18.00 -12.49 12.51
N ASP A 166 18.40 -13.42 13.37
CA ASP A 166 18.37 -14.87 13.18
C ASP A 166 17.14 -15.53 13.83
N ALA A 167 16.21 -14.73 14.36
CA ALA A 167 15.03 -15.22 15.05
C ALA A 167 14.17 -16.15 14.18
N ARG A 168 13.66 -17.22 14.80
CA ARG A 168 12.66 -18.13 14.27
C ARG A 168 11.27 -17.65 14.67
N ILE A 169 10.47 -17.24 13.69
CA ILE A 169 9.17 -16.62 13.92
C ILE A 169 8.08 -17.54 13.37
N LEU A 170 7.24 -18.05 14.27
CA LEU A 170 6.00 -18.73 13.92
C LEU A 170 4.95 -17.69 13.55
N VAL A 171 4.60 -17.60 12.27
CA VAL A 171 3.54 -16.71 11.77
C VAL A 171 2.23 -17.48 11.76
N LEU A 172 1.18 -16.96 12.38
CA LEU A 172 -0.12 -17.67 12.50
C LEU A 172 -1.10 -17.40 11.36
N SER A 173 -0.72 -16.56 10.41
CA SER A 173 -1.50 -16.27 9.21
C SER A 173 -0.74 -16.77 7.98
N ASP A 174 -1.26 -17.82 7.33
CA ASP A 174 -0.66 -18.39 6.11
C ASP A 174 -0.56 -17.33 4.99
N GLN A 175 -1.57 -16.45 4.90
CA GLN A 175 -1.56 -15.34 3.93
C GLN A 175 -0.39 -14.39 4.14
N LYS A 176 -0.05 -14.11 5.41
CA LYS A 176 1.02 -13.17 5.76
C LYS A 176 2.40 -13.80 5.75
N LEU A 177 2.50 -15.11 6.00
CA LEU A 177 3.76 -15.86 5.98
C LEU A 177 4.56 -15.60 4.71
N PHE A 178 3.97 -15.87 3.53
CA PHE A 178 4.65 -15.77 2.24
C PHE A 178 5.17 -14.37 1.96
N PHE A 179 4.36 -13.39 2.34
CA PHE A 179 4.69 -12.01 2.13
C PHE A 179 5.84 -11.59 3.05
N LEU A 180 5.72 -11.87 4.35
CA LEU A 180 6.70 -11.47 5.35
C LEU A 180 8.04 -12.21 5.20
N SER A 181 8.04 -13.48 4.76
CA SER A 181 9.26 -14.30 4.66
C SER A 181 10.29 -13.71 3.69
N TYR A 182 9.84 -13.07 2.61
CA TYR A 182 10.73 -12.38 1.67
C TYR A 182 11.39 -11.14 2.28
N TYR A 183 10.67 -10.44 3.16
CA TYR A 183 11.04 -9.10 3.64
C TYR A 183 11.70 -9.08 5.02
N LEU A 184 11.58 -10.16 5.78
CA LEU A 184 12.14 -10.28 7.13
C LEU A 184 13.48 -11.03 7.17
N LEU A 185 14.05 -11.38 6.01
CA LEU A 185 15.37 -11.99 5.93
C LEU A 185 16.41 -11.18 6.74
N PRO A 186 17.31 -11.85 7.48
CA PRO A 186 17.56 -13.30 7.48
C PRO A 186 16.73 -14.12 8.49
N ARG A 187 15.65 -13.57 9.06
CA ARG A 187 14.79 -14.28 10.02
C ARG A 187 14.11 -15.47 9.36
N LYS A 188 13.93 -16.54 10.13
CA LYS A 188 13.27 -17.77 9.65
C LYS A 188 11.80 -17.74 10.00
N LEU A 189 10.95 -17.56 8.99
CA LEU A 189 9.50 -17.55 9.17
C LEU A 189 8.92 -18.91 8.80
N PHE A 190 8.00 -19.41 9.62
CA PHE A 190 7.32 -20.68 9.38
C PHE A 190 5.88 -20.64 9.88
N HIS A 191 5.04 -21.56 9.41
CA HIS A 191 3.62 -21.65 9.75
C HIS A 191 3.26 -23.11 10.04
N PRO A 192 2.23 -23.41 10.87
CA PRO A 192 1.88 -24.79 11.24
C PRO A 192 1.66 -25.73 10.06
N LEU A 193 1.05 -25.25 8.99
CA LEU A 193 0.81 -26.03 7.77
C LEU A 193 2.04 -26.18 6.87
N HIS A 194 3.04 -25.32 7.04
CA HIS A 194 4.24 -25.29 6.20
C HIS A 194 5.48 -25.15 7.10
N PRO A 195 5.82 -26.20 7.87
CA PRO A 195 6.93 -26.15 8.82
C PRO A 195 8.29 -26.02 8.13
N GLU A 196 8.40 -26.48 6.88
CA GLU A 196 9.61 -26.48 6.06
C GLU A 196 9.74 -25.26 5.13
N SER A 197 8.70 -24.42 5.01
CA SER A 197 8.69 -23.40 3.97
C SER A 197 9.45 -22.15 4.40
N GLU A 198 10.73 -22.09 4.08
CA GLU A 198 11.46 -20.82 4.00
C GLU A 198 10.99 -20.02 2.76
N PHE A 199 10.57 -20.66 1.65
CA PHE A 199 10.22 -19.96 0.38
C PHE A 199 9.28 -20.73 -0.57
N VAL A 200 8.03 -20.99 -0.21
CA VAL A 200 7.07 -21.56 -1.18
C VAL A 200 6.26 -20.45 -1.84
N ILE A 201 6.73 -19.94 -2.99
CA ILE A 201 5.95 -19.01 -3.82
C ILE A 201 4.68 -19.74 -4.29
N PRO A 202 3.46 -19.20 -4.05
CA PRO A 202 2.23 -19.84 -4.51
C PRO A 202 2.20 -19.95 -6.04
N LYS A 203 1.78 -21.11 -6.56
CA LYS A 203 1.51 -21.27 -8.00
C LYS A 203 0.18 -20.58 -8.34
N GLU A 204 0.15 -19.89 -9.49
CA GLU A 204 -0.90 -18.96 -9.94
C GLU A 204 -2.35 -19.51 -9.94
N PHE A 205 -2.52 -20.84 -9.92
CA PHE A 205 -3.83 -21.51 -10.00
C PHE A 205 -4.17 -22.42 -8.79
N GLN A 206 -3.43 -22.32 -7.70
CA GLN A 206 -3.72 -23.13 -6.51
C GLN A 206 -4.77 -22.42 -5.63
N GLN A 207 -6.02 -22.92 -5.64
CA GLN A 207 -7.03 -22.54 -4.63
C GLN A 207 -6.59 -23.11 -3.26
N ARG A 208 -5.71 -22.42 -2.55
CA ARG A 208 -5.43 -22.73 -1.15
C ARG A 208 -6.53 -22.14 -0.28
N GLN A 209 -7.12 -22.97 0.58
CA GLN A 209 -7.80 -22.47 1.77
C GLN A 209 -6.71 -21.93 2.71
N LEU A 210 -6.42 -20.62 2.61
CA LEU A 210 -5.52 -19.94 3.52
C LEU A 210 -6.06 -20.10 4.93
N LYS A 211 -5.24 -20.64 5.85
CA LYS A 211 -5.63 -20.79 7.26
C LYS A 211 -4.98 -19.71 8.10
N ALA A 212 -5.76 -19.23 9.05
CA ALA A 212 -5.33 -18.33 10.11
C ALA A 212 -5.63 -19.05 11.43
N TYR A 213 -4.61 -19.16 12.28
CA TYR A 213 -4.73 -19.71 13.62
C TYR A 213 -4.65 -18.59 14.63
N ARG A 214 -5.40 -18.65 15.72
CA ARG A 214 -5.07 -17.88 16.92
C ARG A 214 -4.10 -18.69 17.77
N LEU A 215 -3.32 -18.04 18.61
CA LEU A 215 -2.41 -18.77 19.51
C LEU A 215 -3.13 -19.85 20.35
N PRO A 216 -4.35 -19.62 20.91
CA PRO A 216 -5.08 -20.64 21.65
C PRO A 216 -5.56 -21.83 20.79
N ASP A 217 -5.59 -21.69 19.47
CA ASP A 217 -6.01 -22.75 18.56
C ASP A 217 -4.87 -23.74 18.27
N LEU A 218 -3.65 -23.44 18.73
CA LEU A 218 -2.48 -24.30 18.59
C LEU A 218 -2.34 -25.27 19.76
N GLU A 219 -2.09 -26.53 19.45
CA GLU A 219 -1.77 -27.55 20.44
C GLU A 219 -0.40 -27.28 21.08
N ALA A 220 -0.31 -27.41 22.40
CA ALA A 220 0.94 -27.17 23.14
C ALA A 220 2.07 -28.10 22.67
N GLU A 221 1.74 -29.34 22.34
CA GLU A 221 2.67 -30.35 21.83
C GLU A 221 3.38 -29.89 20.54
N TYR A 222 2.66 -29.17 19.66
CA TYR A 222 3.25 -28.62 18.43
C TYR A 222 4.36 -27.60 18.72
N LEU A 223 4.11 -26.69 19.67
CA LEU A 223 5.08 -25.66 20.08
C LEU A 223 6.31 -26.27 20.77
N GLU A 224 6.14 -27.41 21.43
CA GLU A 224 7.26 -28.14 22.06
C GLU A 224 8.14 -28.86 21.02
N GLN A 225 7.53 -29.45 20.00
CA GLN A 225 8.26 -30.13 18.92
C GLN A 225 8.97 -29.14 17.99
N THR A 226 8.34 -27.99 17.71
CA THR A 226 8.89 -26.96 16.81
C THR A 226 8.93 -25.60 17.53
N PRO A 227 9.86 -25.40 18.48
CA PRO A 227 9.88 -24.19 19.30
C PRO A 227 10.27 -22.95 18.48
N PRO A 228 9.38 -21.94 18.37
CA PRO A 228 9.75 -20.64 17.83
C PRO A 228 10.53 -19.81 18.86
N ASP A 229 11.22 -18.76 18.41
CA ASP A 229 11.69 -17.68 19.27
C ASP A 229 10.58 -16.65 19.50
N TYR A 230 9.78 -16.40 18.44
CA TYR A 230 8.63 -15.50 18.49
C TYR A 230 7.42 -16.09 17.79
N ILE A 231 6.24 -15.70 18.26
CA ILE A 231 4.95 -16.00 17.63
C ILE A 231 4.34 -14.69 17.16
N LEU A 232 4.00 -14.61 15.87
CA LEU A 232 3.40 -13.46 15.23
C LEU A 232 1.95 -13.76 14.82
N GLU A 233 1.01 -13.10 15.49
CA GLU A 233 -0.39 -12.99 15.10
C GLU A 233 -0.57 -11.69 14.30
N TYR A 234 -0.75 -11.80 12.99
CA TYR A 234 -0.98 -10.66 12.11
C TYR A 234 -2.21 -10.88 11.23
N PHE A 235 -3.25 -10.09 11.47
CA PHE A 235 -4.53 -10.15 10.77
C PHE A 235 -4.99 -8.76 10.33
N GLU A 236 -5.44 -8.67 9.08
CA GLU A 236 -6.02 -7.46 8.48
C GLU A 236 -7.48 -7.69 8.12
N GLY A 237 -8.26 -6.61 8.11
CA GLY A 237 -9.69 -6.63 7.79
C GLY A 237 -10.56 -6.42 9.04
N GLU A 238 -11.70 -5.77 8.84
CA GLU A 238 -12.61 -5.40 9.94
C GLU A 238 -13.09 -6.62 10.75
N ASP A 239 -13.33 -7.74 10.06
CA ASP A 239 -13.76 -9.02 10.68
C ASP A 239 -12.73 -9.60 11.66
N TYR A 240 -11.46 -9.19 11.53
CA TYR A 240 -10.37 -9.66 12.38
C TYR A 240 -9.91 -8.60 13.39
N LEU A 241 -10.54 -7.41 13.41
CA LEU A 241 -10.20 -6.32 14.33
C LEU A 241 -10.83 -6.54 15.72
N GLU A 242 -10.19 -7.40 16.50
CA GLU A 242 -10.52 -7.64 17.91
C GLU A 242 -10.06 -6.46 18.81
N LYS A 243 -10.84 -5.37 18.87
CA LYS A 243 -10.48 -4.16 19.65
C LYS A 243 -10.06 -4.43 21.10
N ALA A 244 -10.71 -5.39 21.76
CA ALA A 244 -10.38 -5.78 23.13
C ALA A 244 -8.95 -6.34 23.26
N ARG A 245 -8.39 -6.88 22.18
CA ARG A 245 -7.09 -7.55 22.14
C ARG A 245 -5.95 -6.69 21.59
N LEU A 246 -6.25 -5.48 21.09
CA LEU A 246 -5.23 -4.53 20.63
C LEU A 246 -4.20 -4.21 21.73
N ARG A 247 -4.63 -4.25 22.99
CA ARG A 247 -3.79 -3.98 24.17
C ARG A 247 -2.95 -5.18 24.63
N GLU A 248 -3.07 -6.34 23.99
CA GLU A 248 -2.31 -7.55 24.37
C GLU A 248 -0.82 -7.44 24.03
N ASP A 249 -0.43 -6.59 23.07
CA ASP A 249 0.97 -6.28 22.78
C ASP A 249 1.22 -4.77 22.92
N PRO A 250 1.59 -4.31 24.12
CA PRO A 250 1.87 -2.89 24.38
C PRO A 250 2.94 -2.31 23.45
N ARG A 251 3.93 -3.13 23.04
CA ARG A 251 5.04 -2.67 22.18
C ARG A 251 4.55 -2.32 20.79
N TRP A 252 3.58 -3.06 20.26
CA TRP A 252 2.97 -2.75 18.98
C TRP A 252 2.17 -1.45 19.06
N LEU A 253 1.38 -1.27 20.12
CA LEU A 253 0.62 -0.05 20.32
C LEU A 253 1.54 1.17 20.48
N GLU A 254 2.59 1.07 21.30
CA GLU A 254 3.62 2.11 21.46
C GLU A 254 4.31 2.43 20.14
N TYR A 255 4.65 1.41 19.35
CA TYR A 255 5.23 1.59 18.01
C TYR A 255 4.29 2.39 17.11
N MET A 256 3.01 2.01 17.01
CA MET A 256 2.04 2.72 16.17
C MET A 256 1.78 4.15 16.67
N GLN A 257 1.70 4.35 17.99
CA GLN A 257 1.52 5.68 18.56
C GLN A 257 2.75 6.58 18.37
N SER A 258 3.96 6.01 18.31
CA SER A 258 5.17 6.75 17.99
C SER A 258 5.19 7.26 16.54
N LEU A 259 4.53 6.55 15.62
CA LEU A 259 4.44 6.91 14.21
C LEU A 259 3.28 7.87 13.90
N TYR A 260 2.10 7.60 14.47
CA TYR A 260 0.86 8.26 14.07
C TYR A 260 0.25 9.17 15.15
N GLY A 261 0.84 9.21 16.34
CA GLY A 261 0.42 10.06 17.46
C GLY A 261 -0.17 9.27 18.64
N PRO A 262 -0.24 9.87 19.83
CA PRO A 262 -0.60 9.18 21.08
C PRO A 262 -2.04 8.64 21.09
N ASP A 263 -2.96 9.29 20.36
CA ASP A 263 -4.37 8.90 20.30
C ASP A 263 -4.66 7.93 19.13
N TYR A 264 -3.65 7.47 18.41
CA TYR A 264 -3.83 6.58 17.28
C TYR A 264 -4.24 5.17 17.72
N GLU A 265 -5.35 4.67 17.19
CA GLU A 265 -5.80 3.29 17.34
C GLU A 265 -5.51 2.49 16.06
N PRO A 266 -4.72 1.40 16.13
CA PRO A 266 -4.44 0.55 14.97
C PRO A 266 -5.71 -0.03 14.34
N THR A 267 -5.78 -0.01 13.01
CA THR A 267 -6.90 -0.55 12.22
C THR A 267 -6.74 -2.02 11.84
N TYR A 268 -5.69 -2.67 12.33
CA TYR A 268 -5.38 -4.09 12.11
C TYR A 268 -4.66 -4.66 13.34
N ASN A 269 -4.71 -5.98 13.48
CA ASN A 269 -4.22 -6.68 14.67
C ASN A 269 -2.82 -7.24 14.44
N VAL A 270 -1.89 -6.84 15.30
CA VAL A 270 -0.53 -7.35 15.34
C VAL A 270 -0.20 -7.67 16.79
N ARG A 271 0.24 -8.90 17.04
CA ARG A 271 0.75 -9.33 18.34
C ARG A 271 1.99 -10.17 18.10
N LEU A 272 3.11 -9.71 18.62
CA LEU A 272 4.38 -10.40 18.55
C LEU A 272 4.76 -10.83 19.97
N ARG A 273 4.78 -12.13 20.23
CA ARG A 273 5.08 -12.68 21.55
C ARG A 273 6.40 -13.44 21.52
N LYS A 274 7.30 -13.17 22.46
CA LYS A 274 8.49 -14.02 22.66
C LYS A 274 8.04 -15.35 23.24
N TYR A 275 8.39 -16.46 22.61
CA TYR A 275 8.02 -17.78 23.10
C TYR A 275 8.86 -18.11 24.33
N GLN A 276 8.19 -18.43 25.43
CA GLN A 276 8.83 -18.91 26.64
C GLN A 276 8.56 -20.41 26.73
N LYS A 277 9.63 -21.22 26.64
CA LYS A 277 9.50 -22.67 26.80
C LYS A 277 8.96 -22.96 28.20
N PRO A 278 7.90 -23.76 28.35
CA PRO A 278 7.42 -24.16 29.68
C PRO A 278 8.56 -24.81 30.45
N ALA A 279 8.76 -24.39 31.70
CA ALA A 279 9.79 -24.96 32.57
C ALA A 279 9.56 -26.47 32.69
N SER A 280 10.57 -27.27 32.31
CA SER A 280 10.50 -28.71 32.46
C SER A 280 10.15 -29.06 33.91
N PRO A 281 9.19 -29.97 34.16
CA PRO A 281 8.93 -30.44 35.51
C PRO A 281 10.23 -30.99 36.11
N PRO A 282 10.52 -30.76 37.40
CA PRO A 282 11.72 -31.30 38.03
C PRO A 282 11.74 -32.82 37.86
N GLU A 283 12.87 -33.30 37.34
CA GLU A 283 13.16 -34.71 37.11
C GLU A 283 12.85 -35.49 38.40
N ALA A 284 11.86 -36.39 38.32
CA ALA A 284 11.51 -37.22 39.47
C ALA A 284 12.75 -38.01 39.89
N ALA A 285 13.14 -37.87 41.15
CA ALA A 285 14.34 -38.46 41.72
C ALA A 285 14.46 -39.96 41.34
N PRO A 286 15.67 -40.46 41.02
CA PRO A 286 15.86 -41.83 40.59
C PRO A 286 15.34 -42.79 41.67
N GLN A 287 14.36 -43.61 41.29
CA GLN A 287 13.87 -44.69 42.14
C GLN A 287 15.04 -45.63 42.46
N LYS A 288 15.38 -45.70 43.76
CA LYS A 288 16.32 -46.70 44.28
C LYS A 288 15.82 -48.08 43.88
N GLN A 289 16.64 -48.80 43.11
CA GLN A 289 16.48 -50.22 42.87
C GLN A 289 16.47 -50.95 44.22
N GLY A 290 15.31 -51.50 44.58
CA GLY A 290 15.20 -52.45 45.68
C GLY A 290 15.79 -53.78 45.24
N ALA A 291 16.95 -54.13 45.78
CA ALA A 291 17.47 -55.48 45.76
C ALA A 291 16.47 -56.40 46.48
N LYS A 292 16.02 -57.47 45.81
CA LYS A 292 15.32 -58.58 46.46
C LYS A 292 16.35 -59.61 46.96
N PRO A 293 16.20 -60.13 48.18
CA PRO A 293 16.92 -61.30 48.66
C PRO A 293 16.44 -62.60 47.99
#